data_AF-A0A348VRV8-F1
#
_entry.id   AF-A0A348VRV8-F1
#
_cell.length_a   1.000
_cell.length_b   1.000
_cell.length_c   1.000
_cell.angle_alpha   90.00
_cell.angle_beta   90.00
_cell.angle_gamma   90.00
#
_symmetry.space_group_name_H-M   'P 1'
#
loop_
_entity.id
_entity.type
_entity.pdbx_description
1 polymer ?
#
loop_
_entity_poly.entity_id
_entity_poly.type
_entity_poly.pdbx_seq_one_letter_code
_entity_poly.pdbx_strand_id
1 'polypeptide(L)'
;MKLPLTDLIALAAIIVWPVIPLFWIPVHCLPRFFRRIGLFTYLLPVLTWLPLAYGIILYRHFFLSGTIQMPAVVNGAGWVLITAGLALQLWRLLLLRLPGIMGMPEIMSRMQGRMVTSGPFGKVRHPTYLSHTMMFLG
;
A
#
# COMPACT_ATOMS: atom_id res chain seq x y z
N MET A 1 14.39 23.89 -4.77
CA MET A 1 14.56 23.08 -6.01
C MET A 1 13.30 22.27 -6.20
N LYS A 2 12.62 22.35 -7.36
CA LYS A 2 11.43 21.53 -7.63
C LYS A 2 11.89 20.12 -8.00
N LEU A 3 11.31 19.09 -7.37
CA LEU A 3 11.57 17.70 -7.75
C LEU A 3 10.86 17.41 -9.09
N PRO A 4 11.50 16.65 -10.01
CA PRO A 4 10.81 16.06 -11.15
C PRO A 4 9.57 15.26 -10.70
N LEU A 5 8.56 15.16 -11.57
CA LEU A 5 7.34 14.41 -11.26
C LEU A 5 7.64 12.93 -10.95
N THR A 6 8.57 12.31 -11.69
CA THR A 6 9.00 10.93 -11.48
C THR A 6 9.63 10.73 -10.10
N ASP A 7 10.46 11.67 -9.67
CA ASP A 7 11.12 11.64 -8.36
C ASP A 7 10.11 11.80 -7.23
N LEU A 8 9.09 12.65 -7.45
CA LEU A 8 8.00 12.82 -6.49
C LEU A 8 7.18 11.53 -6.37
N ILE A 9 6.87 10.86 -7.48
CA ILE A 9 6.15 9.58 -7.49
C ILE A 9 6.99 8.50 -6.78
N ALA A 10 8.27 8.38 -7.12
CA ALA A 10 9.17 7.42 -6.49
C ALA A 10 9.31 7.66 -4.97
N LEU A 11 9.50 8.92 -4.56
CA LEU A 11 9.58 9.28 -3.15
C LEU A 11 8.27 8.99 -2.42
N ALA A 12 7.12 9.32 -3.02
CA ALA A 12 5.82 9.00 -2.46
C ALA A 12 5.62 7.48 -2.30
N ALA A 13 6.02 6.69 -3.30
CA ALA A 13 5.96 5.24 -3.25
C ALA A 13 6.80 4.69 -2.08
N ILE A 14 8.07 5.08 -1.96
CA ILE A 14 8.98 4.60 -0.91
C ILE A 14 8.51 5.04 0.49
N ILE A 15 7.90 6.22 0.62
CA ILE A 15 7.32 6.69 1.87
C ILE A 15 6.06 5.91 2.23
N VAL A 16 5.12 5.72 1.31
CA VAL A 16 3.79 5.18 1.61
C VAL A 16 3.78 3.64 1.72
N TRP A 17 4.56 2.94 0.90
CA TRP A 17 4.52 1.47 0.85
C TRP A 17 4.76 0.78 2.20
N PRO A 18 5.76 1.20 3.00
CA PRO A 18 6.06 0.58 4.28
C PRO A 18 4.91 0.60 5.29
N VAL A 19 3.92 1.51 5.16
CA VAL A 19 2.74 1.55 6.05
C VAL A 19 2.05 0.18 6.10
N ILE A 20 1.98 -0.50 4.95
CA ILE A 20 1.28 -1.78 4.81
C ILE A 20 1.93 -2.87 5.67
N PRO A 21 3.22 -3.26 5.50
CA PRO A 21 3.84 -4.26 6.35
C PRO A 21 3.96 -3.81 7.81
N LEU A 22 4.19 -2.52 8.09
CA LEU A 22 4.25 -2.00 9.46
C LEU A 22 2.92 -2.19 10.22
N PHE A 23 1.79 -2.12 9.53
CA PHE A 23 0.49 -2.44 10.10
C PHE A 23 0.22 -3.95 10.15
N TRP A 24 0.35 -4.63 9.01
CA TRP A 24 -0.16 -5.99 8.85
C TRP A 24 0.70 -7.06 9.52
N ILE A 25 2.03 -6.92 9.55
CA ILE A 25 2.90 -7.92 10.18
C ILE A 25 2.57 -8.04 11.67
N PRO A 26 2.52 -6.95 12.46
CA PRO A 26 2.15 -7.06 13.88
C PRO A 26 0.74 -7.59 14.10
N VAL A 27 -0.25 -7.10 13.32
CA VAL A 27 -1.66 -7.53 13.44
C VAL A 27 -1.82 -9.03 13.20
N HIS A 28 -1.12 -9.60 12.22
CA HIS A 28 -1.16 -11.04 11.95
C HIS A 28 -0.35 -11.88 12.93
N CYS A 29 0.75 -11.35 13.48
CA CYS A 29 1.54 -12.07 14.47
C CYS A 29 0.85 -12.12 15.84
N LEU A 30 0.05 -11.10 16.22
CA LEU A 30 -0.58 -11.00 17.55
C LEU A 30 -2.09 -10.68 17.48
N PRO A 31 -2.91 -11.46 16.75
CA PRO A 31 -4.29 -11.09 16.43
C PRO A 31 -5.18 -10.92 17.67
N ARG A 32 -4.96 -11.72 18.73
CA ARG A 32 -5.73 -11.61 19.99
C ARG A 32 -5.47 -10.27 20.72
N PHE A 33 -4.23 -9.80 20.70
CA PHE A 33 -3.85 -8.52 21.31
C PHE A 33 -4.48 -7.37 20.53
N PHE A 34 -4.33 -7.37 19.20
CA PHE A 34 -4.85 -6.29 18.36
C PHE A 34 -6.39 -6.23 18.31
N ARG A 35 -7.07 -7.38 18.42
CA ARG A 35 -8.54 -7.41 18.63
C ARG A 35 -8.98 -6.80 19.96
N ARG A 36 -8.16 -6.90 21.01
CA ARG A 36 -8.47 -6.34 22.33
C ARG A 36 -8.33 -4.83 22.36
N ILE A 37 -7.33 -4.28 21.68
CA ILE A 37 -7.10 -2.82 21.63
C ILE A 37 -7.99 -2.13 20.59
N GLY A 38 -8.50 -2.84 19.59
CA GLY A 38 -9.48 -2.33 18.65
C GLY A 38 -8.93 -1.19 17.78
N LEU A 39 -9.64 -0.06 17.72
CA LEU A 39 -9.28 1.09 16.89
C LEU A 39 -7.93 1.73 17.28
N PHE A 40 -7.46 1.54 18.51
CA PHE A 40 -6.14 1.99 18.92
C PHE A 40 -5.01 1.28 18.15
N THR A 41 -5.29 0.16 17.48
CA THR A 41 -4.36 -0.48 16.53
C THR A 41 -3.87 0.47 15.45
N TYR A 42 -4.68 1.45 15.03
CA TYR A 42 -4.27 2.41 14.01
C TYR A 42 -3.23 3.43 14.50
N LEU A 43 -2.96 3.53 15.80
CA LEU A 43 -1.82 4.30 16.31
C LEU A 43 -0.48 3.64 15.95
N LEU A 44 -0.44 2.31 15.83
CA LEU A 44 0.77 1.57 15.50
C LEU A 44 1.43 2.04 14.19
N PRO A 45 0.73 2.07 13.03
CA PRO A 45 1.33 2.56 11.81
C PRO A 45 1.70 4.04 11.96
N VAL A 46 0.91 4.88 12.63
CA VAL A 46 1.28 6.31 12.82
C VAL A 46 2.61 6.44 13.56
N LEU A 47 2.79 5.71 14.68
CA LEU A 47 3.99 5.77 15.51
C LEU A 47 5.22 5.14 14.83
N THR A 48 5.03 4.08 14.05
CA THR A 48 6.14 3.38 13.38
C THR A 48 6.49 3.98 12.02
N TRP A 49 5.50 4.46 11.28
CA TRP A 49 5.68 5.03 9.95
C TRP A 49 6.21 6.46 9.99
N LEU A 50 5.74 7.33 10.90
CA LEU A 50 6.18 8.73 10.91
C LEU A 50 7.72 8.88 11.05
N PRO A 51 8.40 8.17 11.98
CA PRO A 51 9.86 8.22 12.06
C PRO A 51 10.53 7.69 10.79
N LEU A 52 9.99 6.62 10.20
CA LEU A 52 10.51 6.05 8.95
C LEU A 52 10.37 7.03 7.79
N ALA A 53 9.18 7.62 7.61
CA ALA A 53 8.90 8.60 6.59
C ALA A 53 9.79 9.85 6.74
N TYR A 54 9.95 10.33 7.97
CA TYR A 54 10.87 11.42 8.27
C TYR A 54 12.31 11.08 7.89
N GLY A 55 12.77 9.87 8.23
CA GLY A 55 14.09 9.37 7.82
C GLY A 55 14.25 9.32 6.30
N ILE A 56 13.26 8.79 5.57
CA ILE A 56 13.29 8.74 4.09
C ILE A 56 13.38 10.16 3.51
N ILE A 57 12.65 11.13 4.06
CA ILE A 57 12.72 12.53 3.60
C ILE A 57 14.09 13.14 3.87
N LEU A 58 14.67 12.89 5.05
CA LEU A 58 15.99 13.40 5.45
C LEU A 58 17.08 12.85 4.53
N TYR A 59 17.00 11.57 4.19
CA TYR A 59 17.97 10.85 3.34
C TYR A 59 17.50 10.67 1.89
N ARG A 60 16.53 11.45 1.41
CA ARG A 60 15.93 11.28 0.06
C ARG A 60 16.95 11.33 -1.08
N HIS A 61 18.04 12.08 -0.92
CA HIS A 61 19.10 12.18 -1.91
C HIS A 61 19.84 10.85 -2.08
N PHE A 62 19.98 10.06 -1.01
CA PHE A 62 20.53 8.72 -1.08
C PHE A 62 19.58 7.79 -1.85
N PHE A 63 18.29 7.78 -1.49
CA PHE A 63 17.29 6.91 -2.12
C PHE A 63 17.04 7.22 -3.60
N LEU A 64 17.12 8.50 -3.99
CA LEU A 64 16.87 8.95 -5.37
C LEU A 64 18.15 9.08 -6.22
N SER A 65 19.32 8.73 -5.68
CA SER A 65 20.60 8.86 -6.42
C SER A 65 20.73 7.87 -7.58
N GLY A 66 20.09 6.69 -7.48
CA GLY A 66 20.23 5.57 -8.43
C GLY A 66 19.24 5.61 -9.60
N THR A 67 19.09 6.74 -10.29
CA THR A 67 18.19 6.80 -11.46
C THR A 67 18.80 6.07 -12.66
N ILE A 68 17.98 5.27 -13.34
CA ILE A 68 18.35 4.55 -14.56
C ILE A 68 17.46 5.06 -15.68
N GLN A 69 18.06 5.51 -16.77
CA GLN A 69 17.30 5.90 -17.96
C GLN A 69 16.85 4.65 -18.71
N MET A 70 15.56 4.36 -18.64
CA MET A 70 14.97 3.24 -19.37
C MET A 70 14.53 3.65 -20.78
N PRO A 71 14.54 2.72 -21.76
CA PRO A 71 14.00 2.97 -23.09
C PRO A 71 12.54 3.45 -23.04
N ALA A 72 12.13 4.29 -24.00
CA ALA A 72 10.79 4.88 -24.03
C ALA A 72 9.66 3.84 -23.97
N VAL A 73 9.84 2.67 -24.59
CA VAL A 73 8.88 1.55 -24.54
C VAL A 73 8.69 1.04 -23.11
N VAL A 74 9.78 0.91 -22.34
CA VAL A 74 9.73 0.46 -20.95
C VAL A 74 9.05 1.50 -20.07
N ASN A 75 9.36 2.79 -20.26
CA ASN A 75 8.67 3.88 -19.55
C ASN A 75 7.15 3.88 -19.87
N GLY A 76 6.79 3.67 -21.13
CA GLY A 76 5.39 3.56 -21.56
C GLY A 76 4.67 2.39 -20.89
N ALA A 77 5.32 1.22 -20.82
CA ALA A 77 4.79 0.06 -20.10
C ALA A 77 4.62 0.34 -18.60
N GLY A 78 5.55 1.07 -17.98
CA GLY A 78 5.45 1.46 -16.58
C GLY A 78 4.23 2.32 -16.28
N TRP A 79 3.96 3.33 -17.12
CA TRP A 79 2.74 4.15 -17.02
C TRP A 79 1.44 3.34 -17.15
N VAL A 80 1.42 2.35 -18.04
CA VAL A 80 0.27 1.45 -18.17
C VAL A 80 0.10 0.61 -16.91
N LEU A 81 1.19 0.06 -16.36
CA LEU A 81 1.18 -0.76 -15.15
C LEU A 81 0.70 0.03 -13.92
N ILE A 82 1.26 1.21 -13.66
CA ILE A 82 0.87 2.02 -12.50
C ILE A 82 -0.60 2.44 -12.58
N THR A 83 -1.07 2.83 -13.77
CA THR A 83 -2.47 3.23 -14.00
C THR A 83 -3.43 2.06 -13.82
N ALA A 84 -3.10 0.90 -14.38
CA ALA A 84 -3.91 -0.31 -14.23
C ALA A 84 -3.90 -0.83 -12.77
N GLY A 85 -2.77 -0.73 -12.08
CA GLY A 85 -2.64 -1.05 -10.66
C GLY A 85 -3.49 -0.13 -9.77
N LEU A 86 -3.52 1.18 -10.05
CA LEU A 86 -4.39 2.15 -9.40
C LEU A 86 -5.87 1.88 -9.67
N ALA A 87 -6.24 1.61 -10.92
CA ALA A 87 -7.62 1.27 -11.29
C ALA A 87 -8.10 0.00 -10.57
N LEU A 88 -7.25 -1.03 -10.49
CA LEU A 88 -7.55 -2.25 -9.75
C LEU A 88 -7.68 -1.97 -8.23
N GLN A 89 -6.87 -1.07 -7.67
CA GLN A 89 -6.94 -0.67 -6.26
C GLN A 89 -8.26 0.01 -5.95
N LEU A 90 -8.68 0.94 -6.82
CA LEU A 90 -9.95 1.64 -6.72
C LEU A 90 -11.13 0.68 -6.85
N TRP A 91 -11.07 -0.27 -7.79
CA TRP A 91 -12.12 -1.27 -7.93
C TRP A 91 -12.25 -2.12 -6.66
N ARG A 92 -11.14 -2.52 -6.03
CA ARG A 92 -11.21 -3.20 -4.73
C ARG A 92 -11.79 -2.32 -3.64
N LEU A 93 -11.47 -1.03 -3.60
CA LEU A 93 -12.03 -0.09 -2.64
C LEU A 93 -13.56 -0.01 -2.77
N LEU A 94 -14.08 -0.02 -3.99
CA LEU A 94 -15.52 -0.03 -4.23
C LEU A 94 -16.18 -1.33 -3.73
N LEU A 95 -15.50 -2.48 -3.87
CA LEU A 95 -16.03 -3.79 -3.45
C LEU A 95 -15.94 -4.04 -1.94
N LEU A 96 -14.77 -3.78 -1.34
CA LEU A 96 -14.50 -4.03 0.08
C LEU A 96 -14.95 -2.88 0.99
N ARG A 97 -15.09 -1.68 0.42
CA ARG A 97 -15.24 -0.40 1.15
C ARG A 97 -14.06 -0.13 2.08
N LEU A 98 -14.06 1.05 2.71
CA LEU A 98 -13.01 1.42 3.67
C LEU A 98 -12.83 0.40 4.80
N PRO A 99 -13.89 -0.14 5.44
CA PRO A 99 -13.70 -1.09 6.53
C PRO A 99 -12.99 -2.38 6.14
N GLY A 100 -13.27 -2.90 4.94
CA GLY A 100 -12.63 -4.10 4.42
C GLY A 100 -11.17 -3.87 4.06
N ILE A 101 -10.84 -2.74 3.40
CA ILE A 101 -9.45 -2.43 3.03
C ILE A 101 -8.57 -2.11 4.25
N MET A 102 -9.14 -1.44 5.25
CA MET A 102 -8.40 -1.08 6.47
C MET A 102 -8.23 -2.27 7.42
N GLY A 103 -8.82 -3.43 7.12
CA GLY A 103 -8.71 -4.60 8.00
C GLY A 103 -9.52 -4.49 9.29
N MET A 104 -10.58 -3.68 9.32
CA MET A 104 -11.42 -3.55 10.51
C MET A 104 -11.94 -4.89 11.06
N PRO A 105 -12.31 -5.89 10.22
CA PRO A 105 -12.70 -7.21 10.73
C PRO A 105 -11.61 -7.94 11.53
N GLU A 106 -10.33 -7.62 11.30
CA GLU A 106 -9.23 -8.27 12.04
C GLU A 106 -9.00 -7.67 13.42
N ILE A 107 -9.40 -6.42 13.63
CA ILE A 107 -9.18 -5.67 14.87
C ILE A 107 -10.48 -5.44 15.67
N MET A 108 -11.65 -5.60 15.06
CA MET A 108 -12.93 -5.37 15.72
C MET A 108 -13.73 -6.66 15.85
N SER A 109 -13.96 -7.10 17.09
CA SER A 109 -14.76 -8.29 17.40
C SER A 109 -16.20 -8.22 16.89
N ARG A 110 -16.78 -7.02 16.81
CA ARG A 110 -18.14 -6.78 16.32
C ARG A 110 -18.29 -6.76 14.80
N MET A 111 -17.19 -6.88 14.04
CA MET A 111 -17.21 -6.88 12.58
C MET A 111 -16.73 -8.22 12.05
N GLN A 112 -17.57 -8.88 11.25
CA GLN A 112 -17.17 -10.10 10.55
C GLN A 112 -16.77 -9.76 9.11
N GLY A 113 -15.69 -10.40 8.64
CA GLY A 113 -15.29 -10.33 7.24
C GLY A 113 -16.28 -11.09 6.37
N ARG A 114 -16.72 -10.49 5.27
CA ARG A 114 -17.49 -11.19 4.24
C ARG A 114 -16.56 -11.62 3.12
N MET A 115 -16.66 -12.87 2.70
CA MET A 115 -15.97 -13.35 1.50
C MET A 115 -16.57 -12.69 0.26
N VAL A 116 -15.73 -11.99 -0.50
CA VAL A 116 -16.10 -11.37 -1.78
C VAL A 116 -15.53 -12.23 -2.91
N THR A 117 -16.39 -12.68 -3.81
CA THR A 117 -16.02 -13.53 -4.96
C THR A 117 -16.31 -12.87 -6.31
N SER A 118 -16.87 -11.66 -6.30
CA SER A 118 -17.19 -10.88 -7.50
C SER A 118 -16.04 -9.98 -7.95
N GLY A 119 -16.09 -9.52 -9.20
CA GLY A 119 -15.08 -8.64 -9.79
C GLY A 119 -13.69 -9.31 -9.84
N PRO A 120 -12.60 -8.60 -9.50
CA PRO A 120 -11.25 -9.15 -9.58
C PRO A 120 -11.01 -10.33 -8.62
N PHE A 121 -11.77 -10.42 -7.52
CA PHE A 121 -11.68 -11.54 -6.58
C PHE A 121 -12.14 -12.88 -7.18
N GLY A 122 -12.93 -12.85 -8.27
CA GLY A 122 -13.32 -14.06 -9.01
C GLY A 122 -12.24 -14.58 -9.97
N LYS A 123 -11.15 -13.83 -10.15
CA LYS A 123 -10.02 -14.20 -11.03
C LYS A 123 -8.74 -14.44 -10.26
N VAL A 124 -8.46 -13.64 -9.24
CA VAL A 124 -7.28 -13.77 -8.38
C VAL A 124 -7.68 -13.68 -6.91
N ARG A 125 -7.07 -14.51 -6.06
CA ARG A 125 -7.36 -14.53 -4.61
C ARG A 125 -6.91 -13.26 -3.89
N HIS A 126 -5.83 -12.65 -4.35
CA HIS A 126 -5.25 -11.45 -3.75
C HIS A 126 -5.06 -10.32 -4.76
N PRO A 127 -6.16 -9.67 -5.20
CA PRO A 127 -6.05 -8.55 -6.14
C PRO A 127 -5.34 -7.34 -5.52
N THR A 128 -5.17 -7.28 -4.19
CA THR A 128 -4.27 -6.34 -3.49
C THR A 128 -2.83 -6.49 -3.90
N TYR A 129 -2.32 -7.72 -3.88
CA TYR A 129 -0.93 -7.96 -4.22
C TYR A 129 -0.70 -7.70 -5.70
N LEU A 130 -1.64 -8.10 -6.57
CA LEU A 130 -1.57 -7.78 -7.99
C LEU A 130 -1.53 -6.26 -8.23
N SER A 131 -2.45 -5.49 -7.64
CA SER A 131 -2.43 -4.02 -7.71
C SER A 131 -1.09 -3.44 -7.29
N HIS A 132 -0.60 -3.85 -6.13
CA HIS A 132 0.60 -3.28 -5.54
C HIS A 132 1.83 -3.66 -6.37
N THR A 133 1.91 -4.89 -6.87
CA THR A 133 2.98 -5.30 -7.79
C THR A 133 2.95 -4.46 -9.06
N MET A 134 1.78 -4.24 -9.67
CA MET A 134 1.67 -3.39 -10.87
C MET A 134 2.08 -1.94 -10.59
N MET A 135 1.66 -1.37 -9.47
CA MET A 135 2.04 -0.01 -9.06
C MET A 135 3.52 0.13 -8.69
N PHE A 136 4.15 -0.91 -8.16
CA PHE A 136 5.56 -0.88 -7.78
C PHE A 136 6.50 -1.10 -8.97
N LEU A 137 6.09 -1.94 -9.93
CA LEU A 137 6.85 -2.19 -11.16
C LEU A 137 6.69 -1.08 -12.20
N GLY A 138 5.59 -0.34 -12.15
CA GLY A 138 5.29 0.75 -13.08
C GLY A 138 5.85 2.08 -12.63
#